data_AF-A0A239HKP9-F1
#
_entry.id   AF-A0A239HKP9-F1
#
_cell.length_a   1.000
_cell.length_b   1.000
_cell.length_c   1.000
_cell.angle_alpha   90.00
_cell.angle_beta   90.00
_cell.angle_gamma   90.00
#
_symmetry.space_group_name_H-M   'P 1'
#
loop_
_entity.id
_entity.type
_entity.pdbx_description
1 polymer ?
#
loop_
_entity_poly.entity_id
_entity_poly.type
_entity_poly.pdbx_seq_one_letter_code
_entity_poly.pdbx_strand_id
1 'polypeptide(L)' 'MRVGRVSRGARADLTVPPGVHEVRATIDCTGSETVRVEAVVGRPVHLTVEPGGNASQFWHVLTRGRYLRLSVD' A
#
# COMPACT_ATOMS: atom_id res chain seq x y z
N MET A 1 -1.78 -4.48 12.24
CA MET A 1 -3.24 -4.26 12.28
C MET A 1 -3.68 -3.79 10.90
N ARG A 2 -4.80 -4.29 10.35
CA ARG A 2 -5.36 -3.74 9.09
C ARG A 2 -6.17 -2.50 9.42
N VAL A 3 -5.80 -1.37 8.84
CA VAL A 3 -6.38 -0.05 9.17
C VAL A 3 -7.43 0.42 8.16
N GLY A 4 -7.52 -0.22 6.98
CA GLY A 4 -8.50 0.12 5.96
C GLY A 4 -8.56 -0.89 4.82
N ARG A 5 -9.57 -0.73 3.95
CA ARG A 5 -9.71 -1.45 2.69
C ARG A 5 -10.01 -0.43 1.59
N VAL A 6 -9.37 -0.60 0.44
CA VAL A 6 -9.58 0.23 -0.74
C VAL A 6 -9.90 -0.68 -1.93
N SER A 7 -10.90 -0.30 -2.72
CA SER A 7 -11.25 -0.97 -3.98
C SER A 7 -10.42 -0.40 -5.13
N ARG A 8 -10.34 -1.11 -6.25
CA ARG A 8 -9.65 -0.61 -7.45
C ARG A 8 -10.27 0.71 -7.91
N GLY A 9 -9.43 1.73 -8.10
CA GLY A 9 -9.87 3.08 -8.50
C GLY A 9 -10.54 3.89 -7.38
N ALA A 10 -10.62 3.36 -6.16
CA ALA A 10 -11.15 4.08 -5.02
C ALA A 10 -10.03 4.76 -4.22
N ARG A 11 -10.42 5.77 -3.44
CA ARG A 11 -9.60 6.41 -2.41
C ARG A 11 -10.12 5.97 -1.05
N ALA A 12 -9.21 5.77 -0.09
CA ALA A 12 -9.55 5.55 1.30
C ALA A 12 -8.80 6.57 2.15
N ASP A 13 -9.53 7.33 2.97
CA ASP A 13 -8.95 8.27 3.92
C ASP A 13 -8.86 7.60 5.29
N LEU A 14 -7.66 7.61 5.89
CA LEU A 14 -7.35 6.92 7.13
C LEU A 14 -6.82 7.91 8.16
N THR A 15 -7.49 7.99 9.30
CA THR A 15 -7.00 8.75 10.45
C THR A 15 -6.04 7.89 11.26
N VAL A 16 -4.77 8.31 11.31
CA VAL A 16 -3.73 7.67 12.11
C VAL A 16 -3.17 8.65 13.14
N PRO A 17 -2.74 8.18 14.33
CA PRO A 17 -2.06 9.05 15.29
C PRO A 17 -0.77 9.60 14.68
N PRO A 18 -0.32 10.80 15.09
CA PRO A 18 0.95 11.34 14.62
C PRO A 18 2.12 10.45 15.04
N GLY A 19 3.14 10.37 14.20
CA GLY A 19 4.33 9.55 14.42
C GLY A 19 4.77 8.79 13.19
N VAL A 20 5.77 7.93 13.38
CA VAL A 20 6.32 7.07 12.33
C VAL A 20 5.50 5.80 12.22
N HIS A 21 5.04 5.49 11.00
CA HIS A 21 4.26 4.30 10.69
C HIS A 21 4.92 3.48 9.59
N GLU A 22 4.83 2.17 9.73
CA GLU A 22 5.13 1.23 8.66
C GLU A 22 3.85 0.84 7.95
N VAL A 23 3.77 1.13 6.65
CA VAL A 23 2.58 0.92 5.84
C VAL A 23 2.86 -0.14 4.79
N ARG A 24 1.90 -1.05 4.61
CA ARG A 24 1.97 -2.13 3.62
C ARG A 24 0.60 -2.35 3.00
N ALA A 25 0.53 -2.40 1.68
CA ALA A 25 -0.66 -2.81 0.96
C ALA A 25 -0.67 -4.34 0.81
N THR A 26 -1.82 -4.98 1.00
CA THR A 26 -1.96 -6.45 0.87
C THR A 26 -3.17 -6.80 0.02
N ILE A 27 -3.03 -7.79 -0.85
CA ILE A 27 -4.12 -8.39 -1.63
C ILE A 27 -3.99 -9.91 -1.56
N ASP A 28 -5.03 -10.55 -1.01
CA ASP A 28 -5.08 -11.99 -0.74
C ASP A 28 -3.81 -12.50 -0.03
N CYS A 29 -3.02 -13.35 -0.70
CA CYS A 29 -1.78 -13.94 -0.20
C CYS A 29 -0.50 -13.17 -0.58
N THR A 30 -0.65 -11.97 -1.17
CA THR A 30 0.45 -11.13 -1.66
C THR A 30 0.32 -9.69 -1.17
N GLY A 31 1.28 -8.83 -1.52
CA GLY A 31 1.21 -7.42 -1.19
C GLY A 31 2.36 -6.62 -1.77
N SER A 32 2.53 -5.42 -1.22
CA SER A 32 3.66 -4.54 -1.49
C SER A 32 4.81 -4.79 -0.52
N GLU A 33 5.95 -4.19 -0.85
CA GLU A 33 7.00 -3.87 0.12
C GLU A 33 6.45 -2.90 1.18
N THR A 34 7.05 -2.91 2.37
CA THR A 34 6.69 -2.01 3.47
C THR A 34 7.35 -0.66 3.24
N VAL A 35 6.58 0.41 3.40
CA VAL A 35 7.05 1.79 3.29
C VAL A 35 6.92 2.47 4.64
N ARG A 36 7.96 3.18 5.05
CA ARG A 36 7.97 3.96 6.28
C ARG A 36 7.50 5.38 5.97
N VAL A 37 6.48 5.84 6.69
CA VAL A 37 5.93 7.20 6.55
C VAL A 37 5.90 7.90 7.90
N GLU A 38 6.06 9.21 7.89
CA GLU A 38 5.90 10.04 9.08
C GLU A 38 4.59 10.84 8.95
N ALA A 39 3.64 10.54 9.84
CA ALA A 39 2.38 11.26 9.93
C ALA A 39 2.53 12.45 10.89
N VAL A 40 2.37 13.66 10.36
CA VAL A 40 2.41 14.91 11.14
C VAL A 40 1.00 15.47 11.25
N VAL A 41 0.64 16.01 12.42
CA VAL A 41 -0.69 16.61 12.65
C VAL A 41 -0.96 17.70 11.62
N GLY A 42 -2.12 17.63 10.96
CA GLY A 42 -2.54 18.61 9.95
C GLY A 42 -1.87 18.46 8.58
N ARG A 43 -0.99 17.46 8.38
CA ARG A 43 -0.43 17.14 7.07
C ARG A 43 -0.93 15.77 6.58
N PRO A 44 -1.81 15.73 5.57
CA PRO A 44 -2.17 14.46 4.96
C PRO A 44 -0.97 13.86 4.22
N VAL A 45 -0.75 12.57 4.40
CA VAL A 45 0.22 11.79 3.62
C VAL A 45 -0.54 11.08 2.51
N HIS A 46 -0.15 11.28 1.26
CA HIS A 46 -0.77 10.60 0.13
C HIS A 46 0.00 9.32 -0.19
N LEU A 47 -0.73 8.21 -0.16
CA LEU A 47 -0.21 6.89 -0.49
C LEU A 47 -0.91 6.38 -1.73
N THR A 48 -0.11 6.00 -2.72
CA THR A 48 -0.60 5.47 -3.99
C THR A 48 -0.29 3.98 -4.05
N VAL A 49 -1.34 3.19 -4.31
CA VAL A 49 -1.25 1.73 -4.49
C VAL A 49 -1.49 1.40 -5.95
N GLU A 50 -0.48 0.85 -6.61
CA GLU A 50 -0.55 0.44 -8.00
C GLU A 50 -0.34 -1.06 -8.16
N PRO A 51 -0.90 -1.69 -9.20
CA PRO A 51 -0.47 -3.02 -9.59
C PRO A 51 1.02 -3.00 -9.97
N GLY A 52 1.82 -3.84 -9.32
CA GLY A 52 3.24 -4.03 -9.63
C GLY A 52 3.50 -5.04 -10.75
N GLY A 53 2.46 -5.60 -11.38
CA GLY A 53 2.58 -6.67 -12.37
C GLY A 53 1.63 -6.53 -13.57
N ASN A 54 2.16 -6.87 -14.74
CA ASN A 54 1.46 -6.89 -16.03
C ASN A 54 0.84 -8.28 -16.22
N ALA A 55 -0.31 -8.40 -16.90
CA ALA A 55 -0.99 -9.68 -17.13
C ALA A 55 -0.12 -10.76 -17.84
N SER A 56 0.95 -10.34 -18.52
CA SER A 56 1.96 -11.20 -19.17
C SER A 56 3.04 -11.73 -18.23
N GLN A 57 3.06 -11.34 -16.95
CA GLN A 57 4.00 -11.81 -15.93
C GLN A 57 3.32 -12.71 -14.88
N PHE A 58 2.42 -13.59 -15.33
CA PHE A 58 1.75 -14.59 -14.48
C PHE A 58 2.75 -15.45 -13.66
N TRP A 59 4.01 -15.54 -14.10
CA TRP A 59 5.11 -16.20 -13.36
C TRP A 59 5.60 -15.45 -12.10
N HIS A 60 5.32 -14.14 -11.97
CA HIS A 60 5.64 -13.37 -10.76
C HIS A 60 4.71 -13.66 -9.57
N VAL A 61 3.64 -14.46 -9.75
CA VAL A 61 2.80 -14.96 -8.64
C VAL A 61 3.62 -15.81 -7.64
N LEU A 62 4.80 -16.31 -8.04
CA LEU A 62 5.74 -17.00 -7.15
C LEU A 62 6.57 -16.05 -6.27
N THR A 63 6.68 -14.77 -6.61
CA THR A 63 7.27 -13.75 -5.71
C THR A 63 6.15 -13.17 -4.86
N ARG A 64 5.86 -13.84 -3.73
CA ARG A 64 4.82 -13.49 -2.73
C ARG A 64 4.82 -12.03 -2.21
N GLY A 65 5.72 -11.16 -2.66
CA GLY A 65 5.92 -9.80 -2.17
C GLY A 65 5.90 -8.67 -3.20
N ARG A 66 5.53 -8.88 -4.48
CA ARG A 66 5.67 -7.82 -5.52
C ARG A 66 4.45 -7.55 -6.41
N TYR A 67 3.27 -8.01 -6.02
CA TYR A 67 2.07 -7.77 -6.83
C TYR A 67 1.53 -6.34 -6.71
N LEU A 68 1.80 -5.65 -5.59
CA LEU A 68 1.42 -4.25 -5.39
C LEU A 68 2.66 -3.38 -5.22
N ARG A 69 2.62 -2.18 -5.80
CA ARG A 69 3.57 -1.11 -5.54
C ARG A 69 2.90 -0.10 -4.62
N LEU A 70 3.57 0.23 -3.52
CA LEU A 70 3.16 1.30 -2.63
C LEU A 70 4.17 2.45 -2.78
N SER A 71 3.69 3.67 -2.95
CA SER A 71 4.54 4.86 -3.07
C SER A 71 3.94 6.03 -2.30
N VAL A 72 4.81 6.89 -1.78
CA VAL A 72 4.45 8.12 -1.06
C VAL A 72 4.62 9.28 -2.02
N ASP A 73 3.61 10.15 -2.10
CA ASP A 73 3.66 11.44 -2.80
C ASP A 73 3.78 12.59 -1.79
#